data_AF-A0A0G1HA84-F1
#
_entry.id   AF-A0A0G1HA84-F1
#
_cell.length_a   1.000
_cell.length_b   1.000
_cell.length_c   1.000
_cell.angle_alpha   90.00
_cell.angle_beta   90.00
_cell.angle_gamma   90.00
#
_symmetry.space_group_name_H-M   'P 1'
#
loop_
_entity.id
_entity.type
_entity.pdbx_description
1 polymer ?
#
loop_
_entity_poly.entity_id
_entity_poly.type
_entity_poly.pdbx_seq_one_letter_code
_entity_poly.pdbx_strand_id
1 'polypeptide(L)'
;MERKFLSISINSEAYPALLKEIPDAPTSLFCVGQLPALDTLCIAIVGTRKATTQGKALAKRIAYDLTQHGIVVVSGLAMGIDTAAHEGAVEAGGKTIAVLAGGLDTIYPSQNTALADKIIALKGAILSEYPLQTPSYPNQFLARNRIVSGLCVATIVIEAPERSGTQATARFALEQGREVFVFPGPVDHQNYMGSHRLIRDGARLITKAEDIYEDLNIPATATQQQNLFQASTPQEHALLVMLKEAGKPLSVDKLSELTTLEAHVINSALATLVLSGAIQETERGFTI
;
A
#
# COMPACT_ATOMS: atom_id res chain seq x y z
N MET A 1 -20.63 14.71 5.46
CA MET A 1 -19.91 15.41 4.38
C MET A 1 -20.47 14.86 3.08
N GLU A 2 -20.97 15.70 2.17
CA GLU A 2 -21.55 15.26 0.90
C GLU A 2 -20.41 14.68 0.02
N ARG A 3 -20.50 13.40 -0.35
CA ARG A 3 -19.45 12.75 -1.14
C ARG A 3 -19.54 13.26 -2.57
N LYS A 4 -18.47 13.89 -3.07
CA LYS A 4 -18.38 14.28 -4.49
C LYS A 4 -18.11 13.04 -5.34
N PHE A 5 -19.05 12.71 -6.21
CA PHE A 5 -18.93 11.61 -7.17
C PHE A 5 -18.36 12.11 -8.48
N LEU A 6 -17.40 11.37 -9.03
CA LEU A 6 -16.81 11.61 -10.34
C LEU A 6 -17.12 10.41 -11.24
N SER A 7 -17.39 10.66 -12.51
CA SER A 7 -17.45 9.64 -13.55
C SER A 7 -16.24 9.79 -14.46
N ILE A 8 -15.54 8.69 -14.73
CA ILE A 8 -14.31 8.62 -15.50
C ILE A 8 -14.57 7.67 -16.67
N SER A 9 -14.64 8.20 -17.88
CA SER A 9 -14.77 7.40 -19.09
C SER A 9 -13.44 6.71 -19.44
N ILE A 10 -13.49 5.55 -20.07
CA ILE A 10 -12.31 4.83 -20.62
C ILE A 10 -11.46 5.65 -21.62
N ASN A 11 -12.05 6.70 -22.19
CA ASN A 11 -11.36 7.64 -23.08
C ASN A 11 -10.71 8.82 -22.35
N SER A 12 -10.90 8.92 -21.03
CA SER A 12 -10.29 9.95 -20.20
C SER A 12 -8.81 9.64 -19.96
N GLU A 13 -7.96 10.68 -19.94
CA GLU A 13 -6.56 10.56 -19.50
C GLU A 13 -6.46 10.14 -18.03
N ALA A 14 -7.48 10.40 -17.22
CA ALA A 14 -7.52 9.99 -15.82
C ALA A 14 -7.92 8.50 -15.63
N TYR A 15 -8.23 7.77 -16.71
CA TYR A 15 -8.57 6.36 -16.61
C TYR A 15 -7.31 5.51 -16.36
N PRO A 16 -7.29 4.61 -15.36
CA PRO A 16 -6.10 3.83 -15.04
C PRO A 16 -5.63 2.98 -16.22
N ALA A 17 -4.37 3.17 -16.64
CA ALA A 17 -3.82 2.55 -17.85
C ALA A 17 -3.89 1.01 -17.80
N LEU A 18 -3.45 0.40 -16.70
CA LEU A 18 -3.49 -1.06 -16.52
C LEU A 18 -4.91 -1.63 -16.59
N LEU A 19 -5.90 -0.89 -16.08
CA LEU A 19 -7.29 -1.33 -16.13
C LEU A 19 -7.85 -1.26 -17.54
N LYS A 20 -7.32 -0.38 -18.40
CA LYS A 20 -7.73 -0.28 -19.80
C LYS A 20 -7.27 -1.48 -20.64
N GLU A 21 -6.23 -2.19 -20.19
CA GLU A 21 -5.65 -3.35 -20.87
C GLU A 21 -6.43 -4.64 -20.62
N ILE A 22 -7.29 -4.70 -19.61
CA ILE A 22 -7.93 -5.97 -19.23
C ILE A 22 -9.02 -6.38 -20.23
N PRO A 23 -9.30 -7.69 -20.37
CA PRO A 23 -10.52 -8.15 -21.00
C PRO A 23 -11.74 -7.59 -20.26
N ASP A 24 -12.72 -7.10 -21.02
CA ASP A 24 -13.95 -6.49 -20.47
C ASP A 24 -13.66 -5.28 -19.55
N ALA A 25 -12.76 -4.38 -19.96
CA ALA A 25 -12.48 -3.14 -19.24
C ALA A 25 -13.74 -2.26 -19.11
N PRO A 26 -14.06 -1.74 -17.91
CA PRO A 26 -15.23 -0.87 -17.69
C PRO A 26 -15.20 0.36 -18.61
N THR A 27 -16.27 0.61 -19.36
CA THR A 27 -16.36 1.80 -20.22
C THR A 27 -16.49 3.10 -19.42
N SER A 28 -17.00 3.00 -18.18
CA SER A 28 -17.09 4.08 -17.21
C SER A 28 -16.73 3.57 -15.81
N LEU A 29 -16.05 4.41 -15.04
CA LEU A 29 -15.78 4.21 -13.62
C LEU A 29 -16.33 5.36 -12.81
N PHE A 30 -17.07 5.03 -11.77
CA PHE A 30 -17.49 5.98 -10.75
C PHE A 30 -16.45 6.00 -9.64
N CYS A 31 -16.14 7.18 -9.12
CA CYS A 31 -15.13 7.39 -8.10
C CYS A 31 -15.61 8.38 -7.02
N VAL A 32 -15.30 8.07 -5.76
CA VAL A 32 -15.26 9.03 -4.64
C VAL A 32 -13.84 9.08 -4.11
N GLY A 33 -13.32 10.28 -3.85
CA GLY A 33 -11.95 10.49 -3.41
C GLY A 33 -11.03 10.81 -4.59
N GLN A 34 -9.77 10.41 -4.50
CA GLN A 34 -8.73 10.76 -5.46
C GLN A 34 -7.99 9.50 -5.94
N LEU A 35 -7.99 9.27 -7.25
CA LEU A 35 -7.12 8.26 -7.85
C LEU A 35 -5.64 8.66 -7.68
N PRO A 36 -4.73 7.69 -7.49
CA PRO A 36 -3.30 7.98 -7.46
C PRO A 36 -2.80 8.48 -8.83
N ALA A 37 -1.56 8.94 -8.87
CA ALA A 37 -0.94 9.29 -10.15
C ALA A 37 -0.83 8.04 -11.03
N LEU A 38 -0.88 8.21 -12.35
CA LEU A 38 -0.94 7.10 -13.32
C LEU A 38 0.28 6.17 -13.26
N ASP A 39 1.42 6.69 -12.82
CA ASP A 39 2.69 5.98 -12.64
C ASP A 39 2.84 5.33 -11.25
N THR A 40 1.87 5.53 -10.35
CA THR A 40 1.92 4.96 -9.00
C THR A 40 1.62 3.47 -9.05
N LEU A 41 2.53 2.66 -8.54
CA LEU A 41 2.34 1.22 -8.44
C LEU A 41 1.16 0.88 -7.52
N CYS A 42 0.28 0.02 -8.03
CA CYS A 42 -0.86 -0.51 -7.30
C CYS A 42 -0.72 -2.04 -7.15
N ILE A 43 -0.93 -2.54 -5.94
CA ILE A 43 -0.92 -3.99 -5.66
C ILE A 43 -2.23 -4.38 -4.98
N ALA A 44 -2.86 -5.43 -5.51
CA ALA A 44 -4.08 -5.96 -4.92
C ALA A 44 -3.74 -6.86 -3.72
N ILE A 45 -4.47 -6.72 -2.62
CA ILE A 45 -4.42 -7.69 -1.50
C ILE A 45 -5.81 -8.27 -1.34
N VAL A 46 -5.93 -9.59 -1.44
CA VAL A 46 -7.20 -10.30 -1.41
C VAL A 46 -7.16 -11.55 -0.55
N GLY A 47 -8.33 -11.94 -0.04
CA GLY A 47 -8.47 -13.18 0.71
C GLY A 47 -9.87 -13.43 1.22
N THR A 48 -10.04 -14.48 2.01
CA THR A 48 -11.34 -14.91 2.48
C THR A 48 -12.01 -13.88 3.40
N ARG A 49 -13.34 -13.83 3.33
CA ARG A 49 -14.17 -13.06 4.28
C ARG A 49 -14.13 -13.64 5.69
N LYS A 50 -13.86 -14.94 5.81
CA LYS A 50 -13.74 -15.68 7.08
C LYS A 50 -12.27 -15.93 7.41
N ALA A 51 -11.49 -14.85 7.44
CA ALA A 51 -10.05 -14.91 7.66
C ALA A 51 -9.71 -15.24 9.12
N THR A 52 -8.62 -15.98 9.32
CA THR A 52 -8.08 -16.19 10.66
C THR A 52 -7.55 -14.89 11.26
N THR A 53 -7.35 -14.86 12.58
CA THR A 53 -6.70 -13.72 13.24
C THR A 53 -5.29 -13.48 12.69
N GLN A 54 -4.55 -14.56 12.41
CA GLN A 54 -3.20 -14.48 11.85
C GLN A 54 -3.23 -13.95 10.41
N GLY A 55 -4.16 -14.42 9.57
CA GLY A 55 -4.33 -13.93 8.21
C GLY A 55 -4.69 -12.44 8.16
N LYS A 56 -5.56 -11.97 9.05
CA LYS A 56 -5.87 -10.54 9.17
C LYS A 56 -4.64 -9.73 9.59
N ALA A 57 -3.90 -10.18 10.61
CA ALA A 57 -2.68 -9.52 11.06
C ALA A 57 -1.63 -9.45 9.95
N LEU A 58 -1.50 -10.54 9.18
CA LEU A 58 -0.60 -10.61 8.03
C LEU A 58 -1.01 -9.66 6.90
N ALA A 59 -2.29 -9.66 6.51
CA ALA A 59 -2.84 -8.75 5.50
C ALA A 59 -2.64 -7.28 5.88
N LYS A 60 -2.83 -6.96 7.15
CA LYS A 60 -2.62 -5.62 7.69
C LYS A 60 -1.14 -5.22 7.63
N ARG A 61 -0.24 -6.10 8.10
CA ARG A 61 1.21 -5.86 8.08
C ARG A 61 1.74 -5.67 6.65
N ILE A 62 1.41 -6.59 5.74
CA ILE A 62 1.91 -6.47 4.36
C ILE A 62 1.37 -5.22 3.67
N ALA A 63 0.11 -4.85 3.91
CA ALA A 63 -0.44 -3.61 3.37
C ALA A 63 0.27 -2.37 3.92
N TYR A 64 0.57 -2.36 5.23
CA TYR A 64 1.35 -1.30 5.86
C TYR A 64 2.73 -1.17 5.21
N ASP A 65 3.46 -2.28 5.09
CA ASP A 65 4.82 -2.33 4.55
C ASP A 65 4.87 -1.82 3.09
N LEU A 66 3.94 -2.29 2.25
CA LEU A 66 3.81 -1.82 0.86
C LEU A 66 3.50 -0.31 0.80
N THR A 67 2.58 0.16 1.64
CA THR A 67 2.20 1.57 1.66
C THR A 67 3.33 2.49 2.14
N GLN A 68 4.17 2.05 3.07
CA GLN A 68 5.40 2.78 3.47
C GLN A 68 6.42 2.90 2.31
N HIS A 69 6.37 1.97 1.35
CA HIS A 69 7.18 2.02 0.14
C HIS A 69 6.53 2.83 -1.00
N GLY A 70 5.43 3.54 -0.73
CA GLY A 70 4.71 4.35 -1.71
C GLY A 70 3.78 3.57 -2.63
N ILE A 71 3.56 2.27 -2.37
CA ILE A 71 2.68 1.43 -3.17
C ILE A 71 1.24 1.57 -2.67
N VAL A 72 0.32 1.77 -3.60
CA VAL A 72 -1.11 1.89 -3.31
C VAL A 72 -1.72 0.50 -3.21
N VAL A 73 -2.31 0.20 -2.05
CA VAL A 73 -3.03 -1.06 -1.85
C VAL A 73 -4.41 -0.97 -2.49
N VAL A 74 -4.79 -1.96 -3.28
CA VAL A 74 -6.14 -2.08 -3.87
C VAL A 74 -6.84 -3.29 -3.26
N SER A 75 -8.08 -3.14 -2.84
CA SER A 75 -8.88 -4.28 -2.37
C SER A 75 -10.37 -4.00 -2.49
N GLY A 76 -11.17 -4.95 -2.03
CA GLY A 76 -12.60 -4.96 -2.25
C GLY A 76 -13.47 -4.37 -1.17
N LEU A 77 -12.88 -3.89 -0.09
CA LEU A 77 -13.61 -3.47 1.11
C LEU A 77 -14.58 -4.54 1.65
N ALA A 78 -14.38 -5.83 1.34
CA ALA A 78 -15.15 -6.91 1.95
C ALA A 78 -14.70 -7.16 3.41
N MET A 79 -15.45 -7.97 4.15
CA MET A 79 -14.97 -8.45 5.46
C MET A 79 -13.68 -9.26 5.32
N GLY A 80 -12.94 -9.42 6.42
CA GLY A 80 -11.80 -10.33 6.47
C GLY A 80 -10.52 -9.67 5.95
N ILE A 81 -9.87 -10.32 4.98
CA ILE A 81 -8.58 -9.88 4.45
C ILE A 81 -8.66 -8.48 3.81
N ASP A 82 -9.70 -8.19 3.03
CA ASP A 82 -9.86 -6.89 2.37
C ASP A 82 -9.94 -5.73 3.38
N THR A 83 -10.77 -5.85 4.44
CA THR A 83 -10.81 -4.90 5.55
C THR A 83 -9.41 -4.71 6.16
N ALA A 84 -8.73 -5.80 6.50
CA ALA A 84 -7.43 -5.74 7.16
C ALA A 84 -6.34 -5.09 6.28
N ALA A 85 -6.36 -5.34 4.98
CA ALA A 85 -5.45 -4.70 4.03
C ALA A 85 -5.66 -3.18 3.98
N HIS A 86 -6.92 -2.73 3.87
CA HIS A 86 -7.22 -1.29 3.92
C HIS A 86 -6.85 -0.67 5.27
N GLU A 87 -7.10 -1.35 6.39
CA GLU A 87 -6.68 -0.89 7.72
C GLU A 87 -5.16 -0.71 7.81
N GLY A 88 -4.38 -1.63 7.24
CA GLY A 88 -2.91 -1.53 7.22
C GLY A 88 -2.42 -0.32 6.41
N ALA A 89 -2.98 -0.10 5.23
CA ALA A 89 -2.64 1.05 4.40
C ALA A 89 -3.04 2.39 5.05
N VAL A 90 -4.21 2.43 5.71
CA VAL A 90 -4.67 3.61 6.46
C VAL A 90 -3.78 3.87 7.68
N GLU A 91 -3.35 2.83 8.40
CA GLU A 91 -2.44 2.96 9.54
C GLU A 91 -1.05 3.45 9.13
N ALA A 92 -0.58 3.09 7.93
CA ALA A 92 0.64 3.65 7.35
C ALA A 92 0.50 5.13 6.95
N GLY A 93 -0.70 5.71 7.03
CA GLY A 93 -0.98 7.09 6.62
C GLY A 93 -0.97 7.30 5.11
N GLY A 94 -1.00 6.23 4.32
CA GLY A 94 -0.95 6.30 2.87
C GLY A 94 -2.29 6.07 2.18
N LYS A 95 -2.23 5.91 0.86
CA LYS A 95 -3.41 5.81 -0.01
C LYS A 95 -3.79 4.36 -0.25
N THR A 96 -5.09 4.10 -0.33
CA THR A 96 -5.63 2.79 -0.75
C THR A 96 -6.88 2.99 -1.60
N ILE A 97 -7.19 2.01 -2.45
CA ILE A 97 -8.34 2.03 -3.35
C ILE A 97 -9.27 0.87 -3.02
N ALA A 98 -10.50 1.19 -2.62
CA ALA A 98 -11.57 0.22 -2.47
C ALA A 98 -12.37 0.10 -3.77
N VAL A 99 -12.67 -1.10 -4.23
CA VAL A 99 -13.55 -1.33 -5.39
C VAL A 99 -14.83 -2.02 -4.94
N LEU A 100 -16.00 -1.43 -5.21
CA LEU A 100 -17.30 -1.91 -4.75
C LEU A 100 -18.05 -2.69 -5.83
N ALA A 101 -18.89 -3.63 -5.39
CA ALA A 101 -19.72 -4.45 -6.27
C ALA A 101 -21.05 -3.77 -6.69
N GLY A 102 -21.42 -2.64 -6.09
CA GLY A 102 -22.63 -1.88 -6.41
C GLY A 102 -22.35 -0.38 -6.47
N GLY A 103 -23.39 0.44 -6.40
CA GLY A 103 -23.26 1.90 -6.40
C GLY A 103 -22.45 2.44 -5.22
N LEU A 104 -21.85 3.62 -5.39
CA LEU A 104 -20.97 4.26 -4.38
C LEU A 104 -21.72 4.94 -3.23
N ASP A 105 -23.04 5.03 -3.32
CA ASP A 105 -23.95 5.56 -2.31
C ASP A 105 -24.07 4.65 -1.08
N THR A 106 -23.87 3.34 -1.26
CA THR A 106 -24.04 2.34 -0.19
C THR A 106 -22.76 1.54 0.02
N ILE A 107 -22.11 1.72 1.17
CA ILE A 107 -20.96 0.89 1.56
C ILE A 107 -21.45 -0.47 2.06
N TYR A 108 -20.95 -1.55 1.44
CA TYR A 108 -21.22 -2.91 1.86
C TYR A 108 -19.91 -3.69 2.08
N PRO A 109 -19.72 -4.33 3.25
CA PRO A 109 -20.63 -4.36 4.41
C PRO A 109 -20.67 -3.00 5.13
N SER A 110 -21.81 -2.67 5.77
CA SER A 110 -22.02 -1.38 6.44
C SER A 110 -21.02 -1.11 7.57
N GLN A 111 -20.47 -2.16 8.20
CA GLN A 111 -19.42 -2.07 9.21
C GLN A 111 -18.14 -1.40 8.69
N ASN A 112 -17.86 -1.46 7.38
CA ASN A 112 -16.70 -0.84 6.77
C ASN A 112 -16.93 0.64 6.37
N THR A 113 -18.06 1.25 6.72
CA THR A 113 -18.36 2.66 6.38
C THR A 113 -17.32 3.62 6.97
N ALA A 114 -16.96 3.44 8.25
CA ALA A 114 -15.94 4.27 8.89
C ALA A 114 -14.55 4.09 8.26
N LEU A 115 -14.24 2.88 7.77
CA LEU A 115 -12.99 2.62 7.05
C LEU A 115 -13.00 3.32 5.69
N ALA A 116 -14.10 3.23 4.93
CA ALA A 116 -14.29 3.97 3.69
C ALA A 116 -14.07 5.49 3.87
N ASP A 117 -14.59 6.08 4.96
CA ASP A 117 -14.37 7.51 5.24
C ASP A 117 -12.90 7.83 5.52
N LYS A 118 -12.17 6.95 6.23
CA LYS A 118 -10.71 7.09 6.44
C LYS A 118 -9.93 6.99 5.13
N ILE A 119 -10.30 6.08 4.23
CA ILE A 119 -9.69 5.95 2.91
C ILE A 119 -9.79 7.28 2.15
N ILE A 120 -10.97 7.89 2.14
CA ILE A 120 -11.19 9.19 1.46
C ILE A 120 -10.38 10.30 2.16
N ALA A 121 -10.37 10.32 3.50
CA ALA A 121 -9.64 11.33 4.27
C ALA A 121 -8.12 11.31 4.00
N LEU A 122 -7.55 10.14 3.71
CA LEU A 122 -6.15 9.96 3.34
C LEU A 122 -5.88 10.09 1.82
N LYS A 123 -6.81 10.72 1.08
CA LYS A 123 -6.71 10.91 -0.38
C LYS A 123 -6.60 9.59 -1.16
N GLY A 124 -7.19 8.52 -0.64
CA GLY A 124 -7.49 7.30 -1.38
C GLY A 124 -8.76 7.42 -2.20
N ALA A 125 -9.24 6.31 -2.75
CA ALA A 125 -10.42 6.27 -3.61
C ALA A 125 -11.36 5.09 -3.30
N ILE A 126 -12.63 5.29 -3.58
CA ILE A 126 -13.65 4.24 -3.65
C ILE A 126 -14.21 4.23 -5.07
N LEU A 127 -14.09 3.09 -5.74
CA LEU A 127 -14.43 2.91 -7.14
C LEU A 127 -15.60 1.94 -7.32
N SER A 128 -16.37 2.16 -8.39
CA SER A 128 -17.36 1.20 -8.85
C SER A 128 -17.55 1.32 -10.37
N GLU A 129 -17.86 0.22 -11.02
CA GLU A 129 -18.32 0.21 -12.42
C GLU A 129 -19.82 0.53 -12.53
N TYR A 130 -20.55 0.49 -11.41
CA TYR A 130 -21.99 0.67 -11.41
C TYR A 130 -22.39 2.12 -11.05
N PRO A 131 -23.40 2.69 -11.72
CA PRO A 131 -23.97 3.98 -11.35
C PRO A 131 -24.44 4.03 -9.90
N LEU A 132 -24.60 5.25 -9.38
CA LEU A 132 -25.23 5.48 -8.09
C LEU A 132 -26.59 4.79 -8.01
N GLN A 133 -26.97 4.38 -6.80
CA GLN A 133 -28.21 3.68 -6.47
C GLN A 133 -28.30 2.26 -7.06
N THR A 134 -27.23 1.73 -7.66
CA THR A 134 -27.22 0.33 -8.10
C THR A 134 -27.07 -0.60 -6.88
N PRO A 135 -28.05 -1.48 -6.59
CA PRO A 135 -27.92 -2.44 -5.50
C PRO A 135 -26.82 -3.46 -5.78
N SER A 136 -26.24 -4.03 -4.72
CA SER A 136 -25.22 -5.08 -4.82
C SER A 136 -25.85 -6.47 -4.98
N TYR A 137 -25.54 -7.16 -6.07
CA TYR A 137 -25.94 -8.54 -6.35
C TYR A 137 -24.77 -9.53 -6.23
N PRO A 138 -25.01 -10.81 -5.88
CA PRO A 138 -23.94 -11.80 -5.72
C PRO A 138 -22.97 -11.93 -6.90
N ASN A 139 -23.49 -11.89 -8.14
CA ASN A 139 -22.68 -11.97 -9.36
C ASN A 139 -21.77 -10.75 -9.56
N GLN A 140 -22.16 -9.58 -9.09
CA GLN A 140 -21.36 -8.36 -9.22
C GLN A 140 -20.10 -8.40 -8.36
N PHE A 141 -20.10 -9.13 -7.24
CA PHE A 141 -18.89 -9.33 -6.44
C PHE A 141 -17.82 -10.10 -7.21
N LEU A 142 -18.22 -11.07 -8.03
CA LEU A 142 -17.30 -11.80 -8.88
C LEU A 142 -16.82 -10.94 -10.05
N ALA A 143 -17.75 -10.25 -10.73
CA ALA A 143 -17.42 -9.36 -11.84
C ALA A 143 -16.43 -8.28 -11.43
N ARG A 144 -16.67 -7.62 -10.29
CA ARG A 144 -15.80 -6.55 -9.79
C ARG A 144 -14.37 -6.99 -9.49
N ASN A 145 -14.12 -8.27 -9.21
CA ASN A 145 -12.77 -8.74 -8.92
C ASN A 145 -11.80 -8.54 -10.11
N ARG A 146 -12.31 -8.52 -11.36
CA ARG A 146 -11.47 -8.20 -12.52
C ARG A 146 -10.91 -6.78 -12.48
N ILE A 147 -11.63 -5.85 -11.86
CA ILE A 147 -11.20 -4.46 -11.68
C ILE A 147 -10.13 -4.37 -10.60
N VAL A 148 -10.29 -5.12 -9.50
CA VAL A 148 -9.30 -5.16 -8.41
C VAL A 148 -7.94 -5.59 -8.93
N SER A 149 -7.86 -6.71 -9.64
CA SER A 149 -6.61 -7.16 -10.26
C SER A 149 -6.18 -6.27 -11.43
N GLY A 150 -7.14 -5.76 -12.22
CA GLY A 150 -6.87 -4.94 -13.40
C GLY A 150 -6.24 -3.58 -13.11
N LEU A 151 -6.50 -3.03 -11.92
CA LEU A 151 -5.84 -1.81 -11.45
C LEU A 151 -4.36 -2.03 -11.05
N CYS A 152 -3.91 -3.28 -10.93
CA CYS A 152 -2.68 -3.61 -10.23
C CYS A 152 -1.66 -4.29 -11.14
N VAL A 153 -0.38 -4.11 -10.81
CA VAL A 153 0.72 -4.86 -11.44
C VAL A 153 0.81 -6.30 -10.90
N ALA A 154 0.32 -6.51 -9.68
CA ALA A 154 0.33 -7.80 -9.01
C ALA A 154 -0.84 -7.97 -8.03
N THR A 155 -1.16 -9.23 -7.71
CA THR A 155 -2.16 -9.60 -6.71
C THR A 155 -1.57 -10.52 -5.65
N ILE A 156 -1.71 -10.14 -4.38
CA ILE A 156 -1.32 -10.90 -3.21
C ILE A 156 -2.53 -11.63 -2.63
N VAL A 157 -2.39 -12.94 -2.46
CA VAL A 157 -3.38 -13.82 -1.85
C VAL A 157 -2.90 -14.19 -0.44
N ILE A 158 -3.67 -13.82 0.58
CA ILE A 158 -3.33 -14.11 1.98
C ILE A 158 -3.89 -15.45 2.44
N GLU A 159 -5.20 -15.63 2.28
CA GLU A 159 -5.93 -16.85 2.63
C GLU A 159 -7.01 -17.10 1.58
N ALA A 160 -6.89 -18.18 0.82
CA ALA A 160 -7.85 -18.59 -0.20
C ALA A 160 -8.35 -20.03 0.05
N PRO A 161 -9.55 -20.22 0.62
CA PRO A 161 -10.21 -21.51 0.65
C PRO A 161 -10.49 -22.03 -0.76
N GLU A 162 -10.76 -23.33 -0.88
CA GLU A 162 -11.14 -23.92 -2.15
C GLU A 162 -12.46 -23.30 -2.70
N ARG A 163 -12.57 -23.11 -4.02
CA ARG A 163 -13.75 -22.53 -4.70
C ARG A 163 -14.21 -21.17 -4.13
N SER A 164 -13.26 -20.32 -3.74
CA SER A 164 -13.54 -18.99 -3.17
C SER A 164 -13.45 -17.87 -4.21
N GLY A 165 -14.09 -16.72 -3.93
CA GLY A 165 -13.97 -15.52 -4.76
C GLY A 165 -12.53 -15.00 -4.90
N THR A 166 -11.69 -15.27 -3.90
CA THR A 166 -10.25 -14.95 -3.93
C THR A 166 -9.52 -15.68 -5.05
N GLN A 167 -9.84 -16.97 -5.29
CA GLN A 167 -9.26 -17.72 -6.41
C GLN A 167 -9.69 -17.17 -7.76
N ALA A 168 -10.90 -16.62 -7.87
CA ALA A 168 -11.32 -15.94 -9.08
C ALA A 168 -10.49 -14.67 -9.32
N THR A 169 -10.20 -13.87 -8.29
CA THR A 169 -9.32 -12.70 -8.45
C THR A 169 -7.91 -13.09 -8.88
N ALA A 170 -7.33 -14.13 -8.27
CA ALA A 170 -6.02 -14.64 -8.67
C ALA A 170 -6.00 -15.11 -10.13
N ARG A 171 -7.07 -15.77 -10.58
CA ARG A 171 -7.23 -16.18 -11.98
C ARG A 171 -7.35 -14.99 -12.92
N PHE A 172 -8.17 -13.98 -12.58
CA PHE A 172 -8.26 -12.76 -13.37
C PHE A 172 -6.90 -12.06 -13.48
N ALA A 173 -6.12 -12.00 -12.39
CA ALA A 173 -4.77 -11.45 -12.43
C ALA A 173 -3.88 -12.21 -13.44
N LEU A 174 -3.86 -13.55 -13.41
CA LEU A 174 -3.11 -14.35 -14.36
C LEU A 174 -3.58 -14.15 -15.82
N GLU A 175 -4.89 -14.15 -16.05
CA GLU A 175 -5.49 -13.90 -17.38
C GLU A 175 -5.17 -12.50 -17.92
N GLN A 176 -4.97 -11.53 -17.02
CA GLN A 176 -4.58 -10.15 -17.32
C GLN A 176 -3.06 -9.96 -17.43
N GLY A 177 -2.28 -11.04 -17.35
CA GLY A 177 -0.81 -10.98 -17.39
C GLY A 177 -0.20 -10.28 -16.18
N ARG A 178 -0.86 -10.36 -15.01
CA ARG A 178 -0.38 -9.80 -13.74
C ARG A 178 0.24 -10.89 -12.88
N GLU A 179 1.26 -10.52 -12.10
CA GLU A 179 1.90 -11.45 -11.18
C GLU A 179 0.95 -11.82 -10.02
N VAL A 180 1.01 -13.07 -9.56
CA VAL A 180 0.24 -13.54 -8.42
C VAL A 180 1.18 -14.07 -7.35
N PHE A 181 1.12 -13.44 -6.19
CA PHE A 181 1.86 -13.82 -4.99
C PHE A 181 0.93 -14.47 -3.98
N VAL A 182 1.42 -15.48 -3.27
CA VAL A 182 0.62 -16.24 -2.30
C VAL A 182 1.42 -16.44 -1.03
N PHE A 183 0.81 -16.10 0.11
CA PHE A 183 1.34 -16.49 1.41
C PHE A 183 1.00 -17.95 1.71
N PRO A 184 1.98 -18.77 2.15
CA PRO A 184 1.71 -20.12 2.57
C PRO A 184 1.03 -20.15 3.95
N GLY A 185 0.46 -21.29 4.31
CA GLY A 185 -0.08 -21.56 5.62
C GLY A 185 -0.21 -23.06 5.89
N PRO A 186 -0.74 -23.45 7.06
CA PRO A 186 -0.80 -24.85 7.47
C PRO A 186 -1.49 -25.75 6.44
N VAL A 187 -0.89 -26.90 6.16
CA VAL A 187 -1.32 -27.85 5.10
C VAL A 187 -2.68 -28.50 5.37
N ASP A 188 -3.15 -28.46 6.60
CA ASP A 188 -4.42 -29.04 7.07
C ASP A 188 -5.51 -27.98 7.28
N HIS A 189 -5.17 -26.69 7.18
CA HIS A 189 -6.12 -25.61 7.41
C HIS A 189 -6.89 -25.23 6.14
N GLN A 190 -8.22 -25.33 6.20
CA GLN A 190 -9.12 -25.18 5.04
C GLN A 190 -8.97 -23.85 4.30
N ASN A 191 -8.63 -22.76 4.98
CA ASN A 191 -8.41 -21.46 4.34
C ASN A 191 -7.19 -21.41 3.41
N TYR A 192 -6.29 -22.38 3.46
CA TYR A 192 -5.08 -22.41 2.63
C TYR A 192 -5.15 -23.42 1.48
N MET A 193 -6.19 -24.26 1.39
CA MET A 193 -6.30 -25.29 0.35
C MET A 193 -6.22 -24.71 -1.08
N GLY A 194 -6.91 -23.59 -1.33
CA GLY A 194 -6.82 -22.88 -2.60
C GLY A 194 -5.51 -22.12 -2.76
N SER A 195 -4.88 -21.69 -1.66
CA SER A 195 -3.57 -21.00 -1.68
C SER A 195 -2.47 -21.96 -2.14
N HIS A 196 -2.44 -23.18 -1.58
CA HIS A 196 -1.51 -24.23 -2.02
C HIS A 196 -1.73 -24.62 -3.47
N ARG A 197 -2.98 -24.64 -3.94
CA ARG A 197 -3.29 -24.90 -5.34
C ARG A 197 -2.77 -23.79 -6.26
N LEU A 198 -2.98 -22.52 -5.92
CA LEU A 198 -2.43 -21.40 -6.66
C LEU A 198 -0.90 -21.49 -6.77
N ILE A 199 -0.20 -21.84 -5.68
CA ILE A 199 1.26 -22.05 -5.69
C ILE A 199 1.65 -23.18 -6.65
N ARG A 200 0.92 -24.30 -6.63
CA ARG A 200 1.17 -25.42 -7.58
C ARG A 200 0.88 -25.04 -9.04
N ASP A 201 -0.09 -24.16 -9.26
CA ASP A 201 -0.48 -23.67 -10.57
C ASP A 201 0.47 -22.55 -11.08
N GLY A 202 1.54 -22.23 -10.34
CA GLY A 202 2.61 -21.33 -10.77
C GLY A 202 2.61 -19.96 -10.09
N ALA A 203 1.70 -19.69 -9.15
CA ALA A 203 1.77 -18.48 -8.35
C ALA A 203 3.02 -18.49 -7.45
N ARG A 204 3.62 -17.31 -7.26
CA ARG A 204 4.87 -17.17 -6.52
C ARG A 204 4.61 -17.20 -5.01
N LEU A 205 5.35 -18.03 -4.29
CA LEU A 205 5.28 -18.06 -2.84
C LEU A 205 6.05 -16.87 -2.25
N ILE A 206 5.42 -16.16 -1.32
CA ILE A 206 6.08 -15.08 -0.57
C ILE A 206 5.89 -15.24 0.94
N THR A 207 6.76 -14.61 1.70
CA THR A 207 6.78 -14.63 3.17
C THR A 207 6.89 -13.23 3.78
N LYS A 208 7.27 -12.24 2.98
CA LYS A 208 7.47 -10.85 3.40
C LYS A 208 7.34 -9.90 2.20
N ALA A 209 7.38 -8.59 2.45
CA ALA A 209 7.19 -7.58 1.40
C ALA A 209 8.37 -7.52 0.44
N GLU A 210 9.56 -7.78 0.95
CA GLU A 210 10.82 -7.76 0.21
C GLU A 210 10.83 -8.74 -0.96
N ASP A 211 10.20 -9.91 -0.78
CA ASP A 211 10.06 -10.91 -1.85
C ASP A 211 9.32 -10.32 -3.07
N ILE A 212 8.35 -9.43 -2.83
CA ILE A 212 7.59 -8.74 -3.89
C ILE A 212 8.45 -7.68 -4.56
N TYR A 213 9.25 -6.94 -3.79
CA TYR A 213 10.12 -5.90 -4.35
C TYR A 213 11.19 -6.50 -5.26
N GLU A 214 11.80 -7.60 -4.82
CA GLU A 214 12.78 -8.36 -5.60
C GLU A 214 12.15 -8.89 -6.90
N ASP A 215 11.00 -9.58 -6.81
CA ASP A 215 10.38 -10.20 -7.98
C ASP A 215 9.83 -9.18 -9.00
N LEU A 216 9.33 -8.02 -8.53
CA LEU A 216 8.84 -6.95 -9.40
C LEU A 216 9.93 -5.96 -9.81
N ASN A 217 11.18 -6.17 -9.39
CA ASN A 217 12.29 -5.22 -9.57
C ASN A 217 11.94 -3.80 -9.11
N ILE A 218 11.16 -3.68 -8.04
CA ILE A 218 10.84 -2.40 -7.42
C ILE A 218 12.08 -1.96 -6.65
N PRO A 219 12.67 -0.79 -6.97
CA PRO A 219 13.83 -0.30 -6.23
C PRO A 219 13.46 -0.19 -4.76
N ALA A 220 14.33 -0.68 -3.87
CA ALA A 220 14.19 -0.44 -2.45
C ALA A 220 14.05 1.07 -2.24
N THR A 221 12.88 1.51 -1.78
CA THR A 221 12.60 2.93 -1.64
C THR A 221 13.58 3.48 -0.60
N ALA A 222 14.28 4.57 -0.93
CA ALA A 222 15.22 5.26 -0.03
C ALA A 222 14.58 5.74 1.29
N THR A 223 13.27 5.54 1.48
CA THR A 223 12.53 5.80 2.71
C THR A 223 12.93 4.90 3.89
N GLN A 224 13.47 3.69 3.67
CA GLN A 224 14.05 2.92 4.77
C GLN A 224 15.43 3.44 5.21
N GLN A 225 16.18 4.09 4.32
CA GLN A 225 17.37 4.85 4.75
C GLN A 225 16.94 6.13 5.49
N GLN A 226 15.87 6.82 5.09
CA GLN A 226 15.44 8.04 5.79
C GLN A 226 14.86 7.82 7.20
N ASN A 227 14.41 6.61 7.56
CA ASN A 227 13.89 6.31 8.91
C ASN A 227 14.89 5.61 9.85
N LEU A 228 16.04 5.12 9.33
CA LEU A 228 17.16 4.70 10.18
C LEU A 228 18.02 5.90 10.63
N PHE A 229 17.86 7.05 9.97
CA PHE A 229 18.64 8.27 10.17
C PHE A 229 17.83 9.46 10.72
N GLN A 230 16.73 9.21 11.45
CA GLN A 230 15.97 10.31 12.05
C GLN A 230 16.56 10.72 13.40
N ALA A 231 16.90 12.01 13.48
CA ALA A 231 17.08 12.72 14.72
C ALA A 231 15.95 12.37 15.72
N SER A 232 16.31 11.71 16.81
CA SER A 232 15.41 11.32 17.89
C SER A 232 15.15 12.48 18.86
N THR A 233 15.96 13.54 18.77
CA THR A 233 15.88 14.72 19.63
C THR A 233 15.81 16.03 18.81
N PRO A 234 15.19 17.11 19.35
CA PRO A 234 15.15 18.41 18.68
C PRO A 234 16.55 18.96 18.32
N GLN A 235 17.56 18.62 19.11
CA GLN A 235 18.94 19.03 18.92
C GLN A 235 19.57 18.31 17.72
N GLU A 236 19.37 17.00 17.60
CA GLU A 236 19.80 16.24 16.42
C GLU A 236 19.14 16.78 15.15
N HIS A 237 17.86 17.16 15.22
CA HIS A 237 17.13 17.70 14.07
C HIS A 237 17.71 19.04 13.63
N ALA A 238 17.99 19.94 14.57
CA ALA A 238 18.60 21.24 14.29
C ALA A 238 19.98 21.09 13.62
N LEU A 239 20.80 20.15 14.08
CA LEU A 239 22.11 19.88 13.51
C LEU A 239 22.03 19.31 12.09
N LEU A 240 21.12 18.35 11.85
CA LEU A 240 20.89 17.78 10.52
C LEU A 240 20.44 18.83 9.50
N VAL A 241 19.52 19.73 9.89
CA VAL A 241 19.04 20.81 9.02
C VAL A 241 20.20 21.73 8.62
N MET A 242 21.03 22.15 9.58
CA MET A 242 22.18 23.01 9.28
C MET A 242 23.22 22.35 8.40
N LEU A 243 23.54 21.07 8.65
CA LEU A 243 24.49 20.32 7.83
C LEU A 243 23.97 20.17 6.39
N LYS A 244 22.65 19.96 6.23
CA LYS A 244 21.99 19.91 4.93
C LYS A 244 22.04 21.24 4.19
N GLU A 245 21.75 22.34 4.88
CA GLU A 245 21.75 23.68 4.31
C GLU A 245 23.16 24.17 3.95
N ALA A 246 24.17 23.80 4.74
CA ALA A 246 25.55 24.18 4.49
C ALA A 246 26.15 23.50 3.24
N GLY A 247 25.70 22.27 2.92
CA GLY A 247 26.14 21.52 1.74
C GLY A 247 27.65 21.21 1.71
N LYS A 248 28.34 21.36 2.84
CA LYS A 248 29.78 21.11 3.02
C LYS A 248 30.07 20.70 4.48
N PRO A 249 31.20 20.03 4.75
CA PRO A 249 31.56 19.67 6.12
C PRO A 249 31.64 20.89 7.06
N LEU A 250 31.04 20.78 8.25
CA LEU A 250 31.10 21.79 9.30
C LEU A 250 31.79 21.25 10.55
N SER A 251 32.67 22.05 11.15
CA SER A 251 33.30 21.72 12.44
C SER A 251 32.35 21.97 13.61
N VAL A 252 32.66 21.36 14.76
CA VAL A 252 31.91 21.58 16.02
C VAL A 252 31.92 23.06 16.41
N ASP A 253 33.05 23.75 16.23
CA ASP A 253 33.15 25.19 16.51
C ASP A 253 32.19 25.98 15.62
N LYS A 254 32.09 25.61 14.33
CA LYS A 254 31.20 26.31 13.41
C LYS A 254 29.72 26.04 13.71
N LEU A 255 29.38 24.82 14.10
CA LEU A 255 28.03 24.46 14.55
C LEU A 255 27.66 25.18 15.87
N SER A 256 28.64 25.41 16.75
CA SER A 256 28.46 26.16 18.00
C SER A 256 28.22 27.65 17.74
N GLU A 257 28.86 28.23 16.71
CA GLU A 257 28.59 29.63 16.29
C GLU A 257 27.21 29.81 15.67
N LEU A 258 26.72 28.79 14.96
CA LEU A 258 25.47 28.84 14.21
C LEU A 258 24.25 28.42 15.04
N THR A 259 24.46 27.95 16.29
CA THR A 259 23.39 27.52 17.19
C THR A 259 23.49 28.19 18.55
N THR A 260 22.39 28.11 19.30
CA THR A 260 22.37 28.46 20.73
C THR A 260 22.67 27.25 21.63
N LEU A 261 23.10 26.12 21.05
CA LEU A 261 23.35 24.88 21.79
C LEU A 261 24.73 24.93 22.43
N GLU A 262 24.85 24.38 23.64
CA GLU A 262 26.15 24.23 24.28
C GLU A 262 26.99 23.14 23.60
N ALA A 263 28.31 23.33 23.55
CA ALA A 263 29.23 22.44 22.84
C ALA A 263 29.13 20.97 23.28
N HIS A 264 28.84 20.71 24.55
CA HIS A 264 28.67 19.34 25.06
C HIS A 264 27.41 18.65 24.50
N VAL A 265 26.34 19.41 24.26
CA VAL A 265 25.09 18.93 23.65
C VAL A 265 25.31 18.63 22.16
N ILE A 266 26.05 19.50 21.47
CA ILE A 266 26.40 19.33 20.05
C ILE A 266 27.24 18.05 19.88
N ASN A 267 28.28 17.88 20.68
CA ASN A 267 29.13 16.68 20.62
C ASN A 267 28.35 15.39 20.90
N SER A 268 27.46 15.40 21.90
CA SER A 268 26.62 14.24 22.20
C SER A 268 25.68 13.91 21.03
N ALA A 269 25.05 14.91 20.41
CA ALA A 269 24.12 14.71 19.31
C ALA A 269 24.84 14.25 18.02
N LEU A 270 26.00 14.84 17.71
CA LEU A 270 26.82 14.41 16.57
C LEU A 270 27.30 12.97 16.72
N ALA A 271 27.75 12.56 17.91
CA ALA A 271 28.16 11.18 18.17
C ALA A 271 27.02 10.20 17.90
N THR A 272 25.81 10.50 18.38
CA THR A 272 24.62 9.69 18.12
C THR A 272 24.28 9.62 16.63
N LEU A 273 24.34 10.76 15.92
CA LEU A 273 24.04 10.83 14.49
C LEU A 273 25.08 10.10 13.63
N VAL A 274 26.36 10.10 14.02
CA VAL A 274 27.40 9.30 13.35
C VAL A 274 27.16 7.81 13.58
N LEU A 275 26.85 7.42 14.82
CA LEU A 275 26.55 6.02 15.18
C LEU A 275 25.29 5.49 14.48
N SER A 276 24.28 6.34 14.31
CA SER A 276 23.08 5.97 13.55
C SER A 276 23.34 5.94 12.04
N GLY A 277 24.45 6.53 11.57
CA GLY A 277 24.83 6.66 10.16
C GLY A 277 24.15 7.82 9.43
N ALA A 278 23.49 8.73 10.17
CA ALA A 278 22.78 9.88 9.62
C ALA A 278 23.70 10.98 9.09
N ILE A 279 24.94 11.01 9.59
CA ILE A 279 26.02 11.93 9.16
C ILE A 279 27.36 11.18 9.17
N GLN A 280 28.33 11.69 8.42
CA GLN A 280 29.70 11.20 8.38
C GLN A 280 30.68 12.20 8.99
N GLU A 281 31.64 11.68 9.76
CA GLU A 281 32.79 12.45 10.25
C GLU A 281 33.92 12.41 9.21
N THR A 282 34.44 13.59 8.87
CA THR A 282 35.55 13.77 7.93
C THR A 282 36.68 14.56 8.60
N GLU A 283 37.86 14.60 8.00
CA GLU A 283 38.98 15.44 8.48
C GLU A 283 38.63 16.93 8.58
N ARG A 284 37.56 17.37 7.91
CA ARG A 284 37.11 18.78 7.86
C ARG A 284 35.85 19.04 8.71
N GLY A 285 35.37 18.05 9.46
CA GLY A 285 34.14 18.13 10.26
C GLY A 285 33.06 17.15 9.79
N PHE A 286 31.81 17.45 10.10
CA PHE A 286 30.67 16.55 9.88
C PHE A 286 29.87 16.95 8.62
N THR A 287 29.35 15.97 7.90
CA THR A 287 28.50 16.17 6.71
C THR A 287 27.44 15.07 6.61
N ILE A 288 26.41 15.24 5.77
CA ILE A 288 25.40 14.20 5.53
C ILE A 288 25.98 13.11 4.63
#